data_AF-A0A7S2UN04-F1
#
_entry.id   AF-A0A7S2UN04-F1
#
_cell.length_a   1.000
_cell.length_b   1.000
_cell.length_c   1.000
_cell.angle_alpha   90.00
_cell.angle_beta   90.00
_cell.angle_gamma   90.00
#
_symmetry.space_group_name_H-M   'P 1'
#
loop_
_entity.id
_entity.type
_entity.pdbx_description
1 polymer ?
#
loop_
_entity_poly.entity_id
_entity_poly.type
_entity_poly.pdbx_seq_one_letter_code
_entity_poly.pdbx_strand_id
1 'polypeptide(L)'
;FRQGHYRKYRSFRFFFYHFDSNKFEMMRFIALVLLVATVVNAAEFTEDARRRSQERLESYRNRKLHEHPMRKLAPDQLKAMLIRKREERKVRLSELIEERSQEIDDHASGRRLLNDEDHSRVLKQHKNFNWKLDQMENEDPETREFNLNHEVEHFNRMHEIPGLDF
;
A
#
# COMPACT_ATOMS: atom_id res chain seq x y z
N PHE A 1 -62.22 0.47 57.83
CA PHE A 1 -61.39 1.10 58.89
C PHE A 1 -60.00 1.31 58.34
N ARG A 2 -59.31 2.45 58.39
CA ARG A 2 -59.53 3.83 58.87
C ARG A 2 -58.39 4.65 58.22
N GLN A 3 -58.71 5.87 57.77
CA GLN A 3 -57.97 7.13 57.98
C GLN A 3 -56.45 7.14 57.67
N GLY A 4 -55.87 7.94 56.78
CA GLY A 4 -56.19 9.31 56.36
C GLY A 4 -55.09 10.22 56.87
N HIS A 5 -54.32 10.91 56.00
CA HIS A 5 -53.58 12.13 56.33
C HIS A 5 -53.16 12.90 55.06
N TYR A 6 -53.81 14.05 54.86
CA TYR A 6 -53.42 15.10 53.94
C TYR A 6 -52.15 15.82 54.46
N ARG A 7 -51.12 15.99 53.61
CA ARG A 7 -50.04 16.95 53.86
C ARG A 7 -49.97 18.01 52.76
N LYS A 8 -50.12 19.25 53.22
CA LYS A 8 -50.15 20.54 52.53
C LYS A 8 -49.06 20.69 51.45
N TYR A 9 -49.46 20.98 50.22
CA TYR A 9 -48.59 21.58 49.21
C TYR A 9 -48.26 23.01 49.62
N ARG A 10 -47.01 23.23 50.02
CA ARG A 10 -46.46 24.54 50.35
C ARG A 10 -45.93 25.13 49.03
N SER A 11 -46.54 26.24 48.64
CA SER A 11 -46.17 27.12 47.53
C SER A 11 -44.66 27.23 47.30
N PHE A 12 -44.18 26.73 46.15
CA PHE A 12 -42.88 27.11 45.60
C PHE A 12 -42.98 28.54 45.09
N ARG A 13 -42.63 29.48 45.96
CA ARG A 13 -42.49 30.90 45.64
C ARG A 13 -41.25 31.02 44.75
N PHE A 14 -41.45 31.31 43.47
CA PHE A 14 -40.38 31.74 42.56
C PHE A 14 -39.66 32.93 43.20
N PHE A 15 -38.44 32.72 43.65
CA PHE A 15 -37.50 33.80 43.92
C PHE A 15 -37.06 34.36 42.55
N PHE A 16 -37.77 35.38 42.08
CA PHE A 16 -37.21 36.29 41.10
C PHE A 16 -36.09 37.06 41.79
N TYR A 17 -34.86 36.53 41.66
CA TYR A 17 -33.67 37.36 41.85
C TYR A 17 -33.77 38.52 40.86
N HIS A 18 -33.74 39.75 41.36
CA HIS A 18 -33.49 40.93 40.54
C HIS A 18 -32.11 40.75 39.88
N PHE A 19 -32.13 40.18 38.68
CA PHE A 19 -30.94 40.08 37.84
C PHE A 19 -30.68 41.47 37.27
N ASP A 20 -29.58 42.05 37.70
CA ASP A 20 -29.06 43.32 37.26
C ASP A 20 -28.83 43.28 35.74
N SER A 21 -29.47 44.19 34.98
CA SER A 21 -29.48 44.16 33.51
C SER A 21 -28.08 44.13 32.90
N ASN A 22 -27.10 44.73 33.59
CA ASN A 22 -25.70 44.75 33.19
C ASN A 22 -25.04 43.36 33.24
N LYS A 23 -25.45 42.50 34.17
CA LYS A 23 -24.92 41.12 34.28
C LYS A 23 -25.44 40.24 33.15
N PHE A 24 -26.66 40.49 32.67
CA PHE A 24 -27.24 39.75 31.55
C PHE A 24 -26.53 40.09 30.24
N GLU A 25 -26.29 41.37 29.97
CA GLU A 25 -25.53 41.80 28.78
C GLU A 25 -24.07 41.30 28.82
N MET A 26 -23.43 41.30 29.98
CA MET A 26 -22.09 40.74 30.15
C MET A 26 -22.05 39.22 29.86
N MET A 27 -23.04 38.46 30.36
CA MET A 27 -23.13 37.02 30.09
C MET A 27 -23.39 36.72 28.60
N ARG A 28 -24.19 37.55 27.92
CA ARG A 28 -24.41 37.44 26.46
C ARG A 28 -23.14 37.71 25.67
N PHE A 29 -22.38 38.73 26.06
CA PHE A 29 -21.11 39.04 25.43
C PHE A 29 -20.10 37.90 25.61
N ILE A 30 -19.97 37.35 26.83
CA ILE A 30 -19.10 36.21 27.10
C ILE A 30 -19.52 34.98 26.29
N ALA A 31 -20.82 34.67 26.23
CA ALA A 31 -21.33 33.56 25.45
C ALA A 31 -21.06 33.72 23.94
N LEU A 32 -21.19 34.93 23.40
CA LEU A 32 -20.87 35.23 22.00
C LEU A 32 -19.38 35.02 21.71
N VAL A 33 -18.49 35.52 22.57
CA VAL A 33 -17.04 35.36 22.42
C VAL A 33 -16.65 33.88 22.46
N LEU A 34 -17.21 33.11 23.40
CA LEU A 34 -16.97 31.66 23.48
C LEU A 34 -17.49 30.92 22.24
N LEU A 35 -18.68 31.29 21.75
CA LEU A 35 -19.23 30.70 20.52
C LEU A 35 -18.31 30.97 19.32
N VAL A 36 -17.89 32.23 19.13
CA VAL A 36 -16.97 32.60 18.03
C VAL A 36 -15.65 31.84 18.16
N ALA A 37 -15.06 31.75 19.36
CA ALA A 37 -13.84 30.99 19.59
C ALA A 37 -13.99 29.49 19.27
N THR A 38 -15.14 28.88 19.61
CA THR A 38 -15.39 27.47 19.25
C THR A 38 -15.55 27.24 17.76
N VAL A 39 -16.21 28.16 17.03
CA VAL A 39 -16.38 28.06 15.57
C VAL A 39 -15.05 28.25 14.85
N VAL A 40 -14.22 29.20 15.29
CA VAL A 40 -12.87 29.42 14.73
C VAL A 40 -11.97 28.20 14.96
N ASN A 41 -11.92 27.66 16.19
CA ASN A 41 -11.16 26.43 16.47
C ASN A 41 -11.65 25.23 15.66
N ALA A 42 -12.97 25.08 15.47
CA ALA A 42 -13.52 24.01 14.66
C ALA A 42 -13.14 24.16 13.18
N ALA A 43 -13.15 25.37 12.64
CA ALA A 43 -12.72 25.64 11.27
C ALA A 43 -11.23 25.30 11.06
N GLU A 44 -10.36 25.76 11.96
CA GLU A 44 -8.92 25.44 11.93
C GLU A 44 -8.68 23.92 12.01
N PHE A 45 -9.41 23.21 12.87
CA PHE A 45 -9.32 21.75 12.97
C PHE A 45 -9.72 21.06 11.65
N THR A 46 -10.73 21.58 10.94
CA THR A 46 -11.14 21.03 9.64
C THR A 46 -10.13 21.31 8.52
N GLU A 47 -9.48 22.47 8.52
CA GLU A 47 -8.43 22.79 7.56
C GLU A 47 -7.17 21.95 7.79
N ASP A 48 -6.77 21.78 9.06
CA ASP A 48 -5.65 20.90 9.42
C ASP A 48 -5.92 19.45 9.04
N ALA A 49 -7.15 18.95 9.22
CA ALA A 49 -7.53 17.62 8.80
C ALA A 49 -7.45 17.46 7.28
N ARG A 50 -7.91 18.47 6.51
CA ARG A 50 -7.79 18.49 5.05
C ARG A 50 -6.33 18.53 4.60
N ARG A 51 -5.51 19.40 5.19
CA ARG A 51 -4.08 19.51 4.85
C ARG A 51 -3.34 18.21 5.09
N ARG A 52 -3.54 17.56 6.25
CA ARG A 52 -2.96 16.25 6.54
C ARG A 52 -3.45 15.16 5.58
N SER A 53 -4.70 15.21 5.14
CA SER A 53 -5.22 14.26 4.14
C SER A 53 -4.56 14.45 2.77
N GLN A 54 -4.32 15.70 2.36
CA GLN A 54 -3.64 16.04 1.11
C GLN A 54 -2.16 15.68 1.17
N GLU A 55 -1.46 16.02 2.25
CA GLU A 55 -0.06 15.65 2.48
C GLU A 55 0.13 14.12 2.45
N ARG A 56 -0.81 13.34 3.01
CA ARG A 56 -0.80 11.87 2.91
C ARG A 56 -1.01 11.37 1.49
N LEU A 57 -1.91 12.00 0.73
CA LEU A 57 -2.17 11.64 -0.66
C LEU A 57 -0.95 11.95 -1.53
N GLU A 58 -0.33 13.11 -1.36
CA GLU A 58 0.90 13.50 -2.05
C GLU A 58 2.07 12.62 -1.65
N SER A 59 2.23 12.30 -0.37
CA SER A 59 3.23 11.34 0.11
C SER A 59 3.05 9.97 -0.55
N TYR A 60 1.81 9.46 -0.61
CA TYR A 60 1.50 8.20 -1.27
C TYR A 60 1.77 8.26 -2.78
N ARG A 61 1.39 9.37 -3.43
CA ARG A 61 1.65 9.62 -4.85
C ARG A 61 3.14 9.66 -5.15
N ASN A 62 3.91 10.39 -4.35
CA ASN A 62 5.37 10.51 -4.49
C ASN A 62 6.05 9.17 -4.22
N ARG A 63 5.62 8.42 -3.20
CA ARG A 63 6.15 7.08 -2.91
C ARG A 63 5.92 6.12 -4.08
N LYS A 64 4.70 6.06 -4.62
CA LYS A 64 4.39 5.26 -5.82
C LYS A 64 5.12 5.71 -7.08
N LEU A 65 5.40 7.01 -7.22
CA LEU A 65 6.16 7.54 -8.35
C LEU A 65 7.64 7.11 -8.29
N HIS A 66 8.21 7.03 -7.09
CA HIS A 66 9.60 6.64 -6.85
C HIS A 66 9.81 5.12 -6.76
N GLU A 67 8.77 4.34 -6.42
CA GLU A 67 8.84 2.87 -6.36
C GLU A 67 8.89 2.20 -7.75
N HIS A 68 8.52 2.90 -8.83
CA HIS A 68 8.48 2.35 -10.19
C HIS A 68 9.28 3.20 -11.18
N PRO A 69 10.63 3.12 -11.18
CA PRO A 69 11.50 3.90 -12.08
C PRO A 69 11.23 3.64 -13.57
N MET A 70 10.57 2.53 -13.89
CA MET A 70 10.20 2.11 -15.23
C MET A 70 9.08 2.93 -15.87
N ARG A 71 8.36 3.73 -15.09
CA ARG A 71 7.16 4.47 -15.56
C ARG A 71 7.45 5.57 -16.58
N LYS A 72 8.72 5.90 -16.80
CA LYS A 72 9.18 6.96 -17.71
C LYS A 72 9.98 6.45 -18.89
N LEU A 73 10.13 5.13 -19.04
CA LEU A 73 10.90 4.56 -20.14
C LEU A 73 10.10 4.64 -21.44
N ALA A 74 10.75 5.07 -22.52
CA ALA A 74 10.17 4.94 -23.85
C ALA A 74 9.94 3.45 -24.17
N PRO A 75 8.97 3.09 -25.02
CA PRO A 75 8.66 1.70 -25.36
C PRO A 75 9.89 0.89 -25.81
N ASP A 76 10.78 1.51 -26.59
CA ASP A 76 12.02 0.86 -27.05
C ASP A 76 13.01 0.59 -25.91
N GLN A 77 13.09 1.49 -24.94
CA GLN A 77 13.92 1.32 -23.74
C GLN A 77 13.37 0.21 -22.85
N LEU A 78 12.04 0.13 -22.73
CA LEU A 78 11.38 -0.94 -22.00
C LEU A 78 11.63 -2.29 -22.66
N LYS A 79 11.50 -2.37 -24.00
CA LYS A 79 11.79 -3.58 -24.78
C LYS A 79 13.25 -4.03 -24.61
N ALA A 80 14.21 -3.12 -24.76
CA ALA A 80 15.63 -3.41 -24.57
C ALA A 80 15.94 -3.92 -23.16
N MET A 81 15.31 -3.33 -22.14
CA MET A 81 15.47 -3.75 -20.77
C MET A 81 14.85 -5.13 -20.49
N LEU A 82 13.67 -5.43 -21.04
CA LEU A 82 13.06 -6.76 -20.90
C LEU A 82 13.94 -7.84 -21.55
N ILE A 83 14.51 -7.55 -22.72
CA ILE A 83 15.51 -8.43 -23.36
C ILE A 83 16.71 -8.64 -22.43
N ARG A 84 17.28 -7.57 -21.87
CA ARG A 84 18.40 -7.68 -20.92
C ARG A 84 18.04 -8.53 -19.70
N LYS A 85 16.89 -8.29 -19.08
CA LYS A 85 16.40 -9.10 -17.93
C LYS A 85 16.24 -10.57 -18.28
N ARG A 86 15.83 -10.86 -19.52
CA ARG A 86 15.70 -12.23 -20.01
C ARG A 86 17.07 -12.91 -20.11
N GLU A 87 18.06 -12.22 -20.64
CA GLU A 87 19.44 -12.75 -20.71
C GLU A 87 20.05 -12.92 -19.31
N GLU A 88 19.86 -11.95 -18.41
CA GLU A 88 20.25 -12.08 -16.99
C GLU A 88 19.60 -13.31 -16.33
N ARG A 89 18.33 -13.60 -16.66
CA ARG A 89 17.63 -14.79 -16.17
C ARG A 89 18.24 -16.09 -16.71
N LYS A 90 18.66 -16.13 -17.98
CA LYS A 90 19.34 -17.31 -18.55
C LYS A 90 20.66 -17.57 -17.85
N VAL A 91 21.46 -16.53 -17.66
CA VAL A 91 22.74 -16.63 -16.93
C VAL A 91 22.49 -17.17 -15.52
N ARG A 92 21.51 -16.62 -14.79
CA ARG A 92 21.20 -17.10 -13.44
C ARG A 92 20.69 -18.54 -13.42
N LEU A 93 19.93 -18.97 -14.43
CA LEU A 93 19.51 -20.37 -14.55
C LEU A 93 20.71 -21.29 -14.77
N SER A 94 21.67 -20.90 -15.60
CA SER A 94 22.91 -21.65 -15.83
C SER A 94 23.71 -21.81 -14.53
N GLU A 95 23.91 -20.72 -13.79
CA GLU A 95 24.58 -20.76 -12.47
C GLU A 95 23.85 -21.70 -11.49
N LEU A 96 22.51 -21.64 -11.44
CA LEU A 96 21.73 -22.53 -10.59
C LEU A 96 21.82 -24.01 -11.01
N ILE A 97 21.95 -24.29 -12.30
CA ILE A 97 22.17 -25.66 -12.79
C ILE A 97 23.53 -26.15 -12.32
N GLU A 98 24.58 -25.35 -12.47
CA GLU A 98 25.93 -25.67 -12.00
C GLU A 98 25.98 -25.88 -10.49
N GLU A 99 25.37 -24.98 -9.70
CA GLU A 99 25.23 -25.11 -8.24
C GLU A 99 24.59 -26.46 -7.86
N ARG A 100 23.49 -26.85 -8.52
CA ARG A 100 22.81 -28.13 -8.21
C ARG A 100 23.58 -29.34 -8.72
N SER A 101 24.26 -29.24 -9.86
CA SER A 101 25.14 -30.30 -10.37
C SER A 101 26.26 -30.58 -9.38
N GLN A 102 26.91 -29.53 -8.86
CA GLN A 102 27.96 -29.66 -7.86
C GLN A 102 27.45 -30.30 -6.56
N GLU A 103 26.24 -29.94 -6.10
CA GLU A 103 25.63 -30.59 -4.93
C GLU A 103 25.36 -32.08 -5.14
N ILE A 104 24.96 -32.48 -6.36
CA ILE A 104 24.75 -33.89 -6.72
C ILE A 104 26.09 -34.63 -6.72
N ASP A 105 27.13 -34.05 -7.31
CA ASP A 105 28.47 -34.65 -7.39
C ASP A 105 29.14 -34.75 -6.01
N ASP A 106 28.97 -33.74 -5.17
CA ASP A 106 29.45 -33.74 -3.78
C ASP A 106 28.73 -34.80 -2.95
N HIS A 107 27.44 -35.05 -3.22
CA HIS A 107 26.70 -36.14 -2.60
C HIS A 107 27.16 -37.51 -3.08
N ALA A 108 27.30 -37.71 -4.39
CA ALA A 108 27.75 -38.96 -4.99
C ALA A 108 29.18 -39.34 -4.56
N SER A 109 30.06 -38.34 -4.39
CA SER A 109 31.44 -38.53 -3.93
C SER A 109 31.59 -38.63 -2.41
N GLY A 110 30.52 -38.40 -1.64
CA GLY A 110 30.55 -38.40 -0.18
C GLY A 110 31.19 -37.16 0.46
N ARG A 111 31.56 -36.13 -0.32
CA ARG A 111 32.05 -34.85 0.20
C ARG A 111 30.98 -34.10 1.00
N ARG A 112 29.71 -34.22 0.58
CA ARG A 112 28.56 -33.64 1.27
C ARG A 112 27.38 -34.62 1.26
N LEU A 113 27.06 -35.21 2.41
CA LEU A 113 25.91 -36.11 2.49
C LEU A 113 24.60 -35.32 2.64
N LEU A 114 23.74 -35.43 1.63
CA LEU A 114 22.35 -35.02 1.68
C LEU A 114 21.51 -36.20 2.19
N ASN A 115 20.43 -35.92 2.91
CA ASN A 115 19.42 -36.94 3.16
C ASN A 115 18.61 -37.22 1.87
N ASP A 116 17.84 -38.30 1.86
CA ASP A 116 17.10 -38.74 0.67
C ASP A 116 16.11 -37.67 0.15
N GLU A 117 15.46 -36.94 1.06
CA GLU A 117 14.51 -35.87 0.70
C GLU A 117 15.20 -34.69 0.03
N ASP A 118 16.31 -34.23 0.60
CA ASP A 118 17.11 -33.13 0.09
C ASP A 118 17.77 -33.50 -1.24
N HIS A 119 18.30 -34.72 -1.36
CA HIS A 119 18.88 -35.21 -2.61
C HIS A 119 17.81 -35.28 -3.72
N SER A 120 16.63 -35.83 -3.42
CA SER A 120 15.49 -35.85 -4.36
C SER A 120 15.05 -34.44 -4.77
N ARG A 121 15.02 -33.50 -3.82
CA ARG A 121 14.71 -32.09 -4.10
C ARG A 121 15.73 -31.45 -5.04
N VAL A 122 17.02 -31.66 -4.79
CA VAL A 122 18.11 -31.11 -5.63
C VAL A 122 18.03 -31.68 -7.05
N LEU A 123 17.83 -32.99 -7.21
CA LEU A 123 17.66 -33.62 -8.53
C LEU A 123 16.46 -33.03 -9.30
N LYS A 124 15.32 -32.84 -8.62
CA LYS A 124 14.14 -32.23 -9.23
C LYS A 124 14.39 -30.78 -9.62
N GLN A 125 15.08 -30.01 -8.78
CA GLN A 125 15.46 -28.63 -9.09
C GLN A 125 16.40 -28.56 -10.30
N HIS A 126 17.44 -29.39 -10.33
CA HIS A 126 18.36 -29.50 -11.45
C HIS A 126 17.61 -29.78 -12.77
N LYS A 127 16.72 -30.77 -12.78
CA LYS A 127 15.89 -31.08 -13.96
C LYS A 127 14.98 -29.91 -14.36
N ASN A 128 14.35 -29.27 -13.40
CA ASN A 128 13.44 -28.15 -13.65
C ASN A 128 14.16 -26.92 -14.22
N PHE A 129 15.37 -26.62 -13.73
CA PHE A 129 16.17 -25.50 -14.24
C PHE A 129 16.66 -25.77 -15.66
N ASN A 130 17.14 -26.99 -15.94
CA ASN A 130 17.49 -27.40 -17.29
C ASN A 130 16.31 -27.27 -18.26
N TRP A 131 15.14 -27.78 -17.87
CA TRP A 131 13.94 -27.63 -18.70
C TRP A 131 13.56 -26.17 -18.92
N LYS A 132 13.63 -25.31 -17.91
CA LYS A 132 13.34 -23.88 -18.06
C LYS A 132 14.33 -23.17 -18.98
N LEU A 133 15.62 -23.48 -18.87
CA LEU A 133 16.65 -22.90 -19.72
C LEU A 133 16.44 -23.35 -21.18
N ASP A 134 16.21 -24.64 -21.39
CA ASP A 134 15.91 -25.22 -22.70
C ASP A 134 14.69 -24.56 -23.35
N GLN A 135 13.59 -24.39 -22.61
CA GLN A 135 12.41 -23.67 -23.10
C GLN A 135 12.73 -22.22 -23.47
N MET A 136 13.63 -21.55 -22.75
CA MET A 136 14.00 -20.15 -23.03
C MET A 136 14.94 -20.00 -24.24
N GLU A 137 15.75 -21.02 -24.52
CA GLU A 137 16.70 -21.06 -25.64
C GLU A 137 16.05 -21.53 -26.95
N ASN A 138 15.14 -22.50 -26.85
CA ASN A 138 14.41 -23.08 -27.98
C ASN A 138 13.06 -22.40 -28.24
N GLU A 139 12.74 -21.31 -27.56
CA GLU A 139 11.53 -20.54 -27.85
C GLU A 139 11.61 -19.98 -29.26
N ASP A 140 10.56 -20.24 -30.04
CA ASP A 140 10.41 -19.72 -31.39
C ASP A 140 10.51 -18.19 -31.43
N PRO A 141 11.23 -17.60 -32.41
CA PRO A 141 11.40 -16.15 -32.50
C PRO A 141 10.11 -15.35 -32.54
N GLU A 142 9.06 -15.83 -33.23
CA GLU A 142 7.77 -15.15 -33.34
C GLU A 142 7.05 -15.17 -32.00
N THR A 143 7.07 -16.33 -31.32
CA THR A 143 6.49 -16.49 -29.97
C THR A 143 7.19 -15.56 -28.96
N ARG A 144 8.52 -15.49 -29.03
CA ARG A 144 9.32 -14.59 -28.20
C ARG A 144 8.98 -13.13 -28.43
N GLU A 145 8.84 -12.70 -29.69
CA GLU A 145 8.48 -11.32 -30.00
C GLU A 145 7.04 -11.00 -29.56
N PHE A 146 6.11 -11.92 -29.77
CA PHE A 146 4.74 -11.80 -29.28
C PHE A 146 4.70 -11.60 -27.76
N ASN A 147 5.39 -12.46 -27.00
CA ASN A 147 5.47 -12.38 -25.54
C ASN A 147 6.10 -11.06 -25.08
N LEU A 148 7.16 -10.60 -25.75
CA LEU A 148 7.84 -9.35 -25.43
C LEU A 148 6.94 -8.13 -25.67
N ASN A 149 6.23 -8.09 -26.80
CA ASN A 149 5.29 -7.01 -27.11
C ASN A 149 4.09 -7.01 -26.13
N HIS A 150 3.58 -8.19 -25.77
CA HIS A 150 2.53 -8.33 -24.77
C HIS A 150 2.97 -7.88 -23.37
N GLU A 151 4.21 -8.17 -22.97
CA GLU A 151 4.78 -7.68 -21.71
C GLU A 151 4.92 -6.15 -21.69
N VAL A 152 5.39 -5.56 -22.79
CA VAL A 152 5.44 -4.09 -22.96
C VAL A 152 4.05 -3.48 -22.83
N GLU A 153 3.06 -4.05 -23.52
CA GLU A 153 1.68 -3.58 -23.47
C GLU A 153 1.06 -3.72 -22.08
N HIS A 154 1.26 -4.86 -21.42
CA HIS A 154 0.81 -5.08 -20.04
C HIS A 154 1.45 -4.09 -19.06
N PHE A 155 2.75 -3.82 -19.24
CA PHE A 155 3.48 -2.84 -18.45
C PHE A 155 2.88 -1.44 -18.61
N ASN A 156 2.60 -1.03 -19.85
CA ASN A 156 1.96 0.25 -20.14
C ASN A 156 0.57 0.34 -19.50
N ARG A 157 -0.29 -0.68 -19.68
CA ARG A 157 -1.64 -0.73 -19.07
C ARG A 157 -1.64 -0.67 -17.55
N MET A 158 -0.71 -1.36 -16.89
CA MET A 158 -0.59 -1.34 -15.41
C MET A 158 -0.17 0.04 -14.88
N HIS A 159 0.46 0.85 -15.72
CA HIS A 159 1.03 2.13 -15.33
C HIS A 159 0.26 3.34 -15.84
N GLU A 160 -0.70 3.16 -16.75
CA GLU A 160 -1.76 4.13 -17.07
C GLU A 160 -2.57 4.44 -15.80
N ILE A 161 -2.49 5.69 -15.33
CA ILE A 161 -3.38 6.20 -14.28
C ILE A 161 -4.60 6.77 -15.03
N PRO A 162 -5.83 6.31 -14.75
CA PRO A 162 -7.02 6.96 -15.29
C PRO A 162 -7.03 8.44 -14.89
N GLY A 163 -7.00 9.35 -15.86
CA GLY A 163 -7.08 10.80 -15.64
C GLY A 163 -5.75 11.56 -15.54
N LEU A 164 -4.61 10.97 -15.93
CA LEU A 164 -3.38 11.73 -16.25
C LEU A 164 -3.02 11.53 -17.71
N ASP A 165 -3.58 12.37 -18.57
CA ASP A 165 -3.06 12.59 -19.91
C ASP A 165 -1.83 13.50 -19.77
N PHE A 166 -0.68 13.07 -20.31
CA PHE A 166 0.51 13.91 -20.50
C PHE A 166 0.54 14.45 -21.92
#